data_AF-A0A6L9G9Y6-F1
#
_entry.id   AF-A0A6L9G9Y6-F1
#
_cell.length_a   1.000
_cell.length_b   1.000
_cell.length_c   1.000
_cell.angle_alpha   90.00
_cell.angle_beta   90.00
_cell.angle_gamma   90.00
#
_symmetry.space_group_name_H-M   'P 1'
#
loop_
_entity.id
_entity.type
_entity.pdbx_description
1 polymer ?
#
loop_
_entity_poly.entity_id
_entity_poly.type
_entity_poly.pdbx_seq_one_letter_code
_entity_poly.pdbx_strand_id
1 'polypeptide(L)'
;MKPTRIFSAALIAASLATAMPAAAQAPMEQDRYLNDRLVAARVADRIRRECPSIDLRIVAAYSQARALQRYARDQGNSDAAVDAYLDNDAVKKRVYGIAETYLAQQGAKAGDA
;
A
#
# COMPACT_ATOMS: atom_id res chain seq x y z
N MET A 1 33.69 -43.21 39.32
CA MET A 1 34.36 -41.92 39.59
C MET A 1 33.47 -40.81 39.03
N LYS A 2 32.91 -39.95 39.89
CA LYS A 2 32.41 -38.59 39.56
C LYS A 2 33.64 -37.68 39.32
N PRO A 3 33.56 -36.42 38.81
CA PRO A 3 32.39 -35.51 38.81
C PRO A 3 32.17 -34.61 37.55
N THR A 4 30.92 -34.14 37.40
CA THR A 4 30.45 -32.72 37.25
C THR A 4 31.09 -31.83 36.16
N ARG A 5 30.35 -31.08 35.32
CA ARG A 5 29.73 -29.78 35.68
C ARG A 5 28.55 -29.37 34.81
N ILE A 6 27.56 -28.81 35.50
CA ILE A 6 26.37 -28.10 35.03
C ILE A 6 26.76 -26.65 34.74
N PHE A 7 26.34 -26.11 33.60
CA PHE A 7 26.13 -24.68 33.32
C PHE A 7 24.81 -24.61 32.53
N SER A 8 23.66 -24.43 33.16
CA SER A 8 23.06 -23.16 33.61
C SER A 8 22.82 -22.14 32.48
N ALA A 9 21.52 -21.93 32.24
CA ALA A 9 20.85 -20.66 31.98
C ALA A 9 20.94 -20.03 30.57
N ALA A 10 19.79 -20.14 29.89
CA ALA A 10 19.00 -19.03 29.36
C ALA A 10 19.68 -18.00 28.45
N LEU A 11 19.23 -17.97 27.18
CA LEU A 11 18.91 -16.74 26.45
C LEU A 11 17.98 -17.13 25.28
N ILE A 12 16.70 -17.28 25.60
CA ILE A 12 15.63 -17.20 24.60
C ILE A 12 15.58 -15.73 24.20
N ALA A 13 16.32 -15.37 23.15
CA ALA A 13 16.15 -14.09 22.48
C ALA A 13 14.80 -14.15 21.76
N ALA A 14 13.72 -13.89 22.51
CA ALA A 14 12.43 -13.55 21.94
C ALA A 14 12.63 -12.26 21.15
N SER A 15 12.73 -12.40 19.83
CA SER A 15 12.57 -11.30 18.90
C SER A 15 11.20 -10.68 19.14
N LEU A 16 11.17 -9.61 19.95
CA LEU A 16 10.08 -8.67 19.97
C LEU A 16 9.98 -8.08 18.56
N ALA A 17 9.22 -8.74 17.69
CA ALA A 17 8.55 -8.09 16.59
C ALA A 17 7.59 -7.09 17.23
N THR A 18 8.10 -5.91 17.56
CA THR A 18 7.27 -4.77 17.90
C THR A 18 6.42 -4.50 16.66
N ALA A 19 5.16 -4.97 16.69
CA ALA A 19 4.13 -4.48 15.80
C ALA A 19 4.09 -2.96 15.99
N MET A 20 4.74 -2.23 15.07
CA MET A 20 4.62 -0.78 15.02
C MET A 20 3.13 -0.47 14.91
N PRO A 21 2.63 0.46 15.73
CA PRO A 21 1.20 0.63 15.92
C PRO A 21 0.54 1.03 14.61
N ALA A 22 -0.65 0.47 14.35
CA ALA A 22 -1.59 0.84 13.30
C ALA A 22 -2.03 2.34 13.33
N ALA A 23 -1.45 3.14 14.24
CA ALA A 23 -1.71 4.55 14.42
C ALA A 23 -1.28 5.42 13.23
N ALA A 24 -0.34 4.98 12.38
CA ALA A 24 0.01 5.69 11.15
C ALA A 24 -0.95 5.36 9.99
N GLN A 25 -1.55 4.18 9.99
CA GLN A 25 -2.49 3.78 8.94
C GLN A 25 -3.81 4.54 9.06
N ALA A 26 -4.35 4.74 10.27
CA ALA A 26 -5.63 5.43 10.46
C ALA A 26 -5.66 6.88 9.89
N PRO A 27 -4.63 7.74 10.10
CA PRO A 27 -4.53 9.04 9.45
C PRO A 27 -4.51 8.94 7.92
N MET A 28 -3.75 8.00 7.35
CA MET A 28 -3.67 7.82 5.90
C MET A 28 -4.97 7.28 5.30
N GLU A 29 -5.75 6.48 6.03
CA GLU A 29 -7.10 6.05 5.62
C GLU A 29 -8.11 7.19 5.59
N GLN A 30 -7.95 8.19 6.45
CA GLN A 30 -8.84 9.34 6.54
C GLN A 30 -8.48 10.45 5.54
N ASP A 31 -7.27 10.43 5.00
CA ASP A 31 -6.81 11.39 4.00
C ASP A 31 -7.49 11.15 2.65
N ARG A 32 -8.49 11.96 2.35
CA ARG A 32 -9.25 11.89 1.09
C ARG A 32 -8.37 12.08 -0.14
N TYR A 33 -7.47 13.07 -0.12
CA TYR A 33 -6.64 13.36 -1.29
C TYR A 33 -5.71 12.19 -1.59
N LEU A 34 -5.09 11.59 -0.58
CA LEU A 34 -4.27 10.40 -0.74
C LEU A 34 -5.07 9.25 -1.36
N ASN A 35 -6.22 8.91 -0.76
CA ASN A 35 -7.03 7.76 -1.17
C ASN A 35 -7.64 7.95 -2.57
N ASP A 36 -8.14 9.14 -2.91
CA ASP A 36 -8.71 9.44 -4.23
C ASP A 36 -7.65 9.26 -5.33
N ARG A 37 -6.39 9.62 -5.05
CA ARG A 37 -5.27 9.45 -5.98
C ARG A 37 -4.87 7.98 -6.14
N LEU A 38 -4.97 7.17 -5.08
CA LEU A 38 -4.77 5.72 -5.16
C LEU A 38 -5.86 5.03 -5.98
N VAL A 39 -7.12 5.43 -5.80
CA VAL A 39 -8.26 4.97 -6.60
C VAL A 39 -8.05 5.33 -8.07
N ALA A 40 -7.70 6.58 -8.37
CA ALA A 40 -7.42 7.02 -9.75
C ALA A 40 -6.26 6.23 -10.40
N ALA A 41 -5.20 5.94 -9.64
CA ALA A 41 -4.10 5.12 -10.12
C ALA A 41 -4.55 3.68 -10.44
N ARG A 42 -5.43 3.10 -9.63
CA ARG A 42 -6.00 1.77 -9.88
C ARG A 42 -6.90 1.76 -11.12
N VAL A 43 -7.74 2.78 -11.30
CA VAL A 43 -8.55 2.95 -12.52
C VAL A 43 -7.65 3.02 -13.76
N ALA A 44 -6.58 3.82 -13.70
CA ALA A 44 -5.64 3.94 -14.81
C ALA A 44 -4.91 2.61 -15.11
N ASP A 45 -4.50 1.85 -14.09
CA ASP A 45 -3.91 0.52 -14.29
C ASP A 45 -4.90 -0.46 -14.93
N ARG A 46 -6.18 -0.40 -14.55
CA ARG A 46 -7.23 -1.22 -15.15
C ARG A 46 -7.40 -0.92 -16.63
N ILE A 47 -7.51 0.35 -17.01
CA ILE A 47 -7.61 0.79 -18.41
C ILE A 47 -6.40 0.32 -19.20
N ARG A 48 -5.18 0.55 -18.70
CA ARG A 48 -3.94 0.15 -19.38
C ARG A 48 -3.85 -1.36 -19.64
N ARG A 49 -4.38 -2.19 -18.74
CA ARG A 49 -4.33 -3.66 -18.86
C ARG A 49 -5.36 -4.20 -19.84
N GLU A 50 -6.53 -3.58 -19.91
CA GLU A 50 -7.64 -4.02 -20.76
C GLU A 50 -7.58 -3.38 -22.15
N CYS A 51 -7.13 -2.13 -22.27
CA CYS A 51 -7.09 -1.37 -23.51
C CYS A 51 -5.63 -1.19 -23.99
N PRO A 52 -5.05 -2.16 -24.71
CA PRO A 52 -3.65 -2.09 -25.17
C PRO A 52 -3.42 -0.97 -26.20
N SER A 53 -4.48 -0.42 -26.78
CA SER A 53 -4.43 0.76 -27.67
C SER A 53 -4.19 2.08 -26.92
N ILE A 54 -4.30 2.09 -25.59
CA ILE A 54 -4.10 3.28 -24.75
C ILE A 54 -2.71 3.21 -24.12
N ASP A 55 -1.81 4.05 -24.61
CA ASP A 55 -0.45 4.13 -24.08
C ASP A 55 -0.38 4.81 -22.71
N LEU A 56 0.39 4.20 -21.79
CA LEU A 56 0.72 4.82 -20.51
C LEU A 56 1.75 5.93 -20.72
N ARG A 57 1.43 7.14 -20.29
CA ARG A 57 2.39 8.24 -20.18
C ARG A 57 3.30 8.03 -18.97
N ILE A 58 4.30 7.15 -19.10
CA ILE A 58 5.16 6.69 -17.99
C ILE A 58 5.76 7.87 -17.20
N VAL A 59 6.29 8.89 -17.89
CA VAL A 59 6.89 10.07 -17.25
C VAL A 59 5.87 10.81 -16.38
N ALA A 60 4.63 10.97 -16.87
CA ALA A 60 3.56 11.62 -16.14
C ALA A 60 3.03 10.77 -14.98
N ALA A 61 2.97 9.44 -15.15
CA ALA A 61 2.58 8.53 -14.08
C ALA A 61 3.62 8.55 -12.94
N TYR A 62 4.90 8.50 -13.29
CA TYR A 62 6.00 8.56 -12.33
C TYR A 62 6.02 9.90 -11.58
N SER A 63 5.88 11.03 -12.28
CA SER A 63 5.88 12.35 -11.63
C SER A 63 4.73 12.50 -10.62
N GLN A 64 3.55 11.97 -10.96
CA GLN A 64 2.38 11.93 -10.08
C GLN A 64 2.58 11.03 -8.87
N ALA A 65 3.17 9.84 -9.05
CA ALA A 65 3.50 8.95 -7.94
C ALA A 65 4.48 9.61 -6.96
N ARG A 66 5.53 10.26 -7.49
CA ARG A 66 6.50 11.00 -6.66
C ARG A 66 5.89 12.21 -5.97
N ALA A 67 4.95 12.90 -6.61
CA ALA A 67 4.20 13.98 -5.97
C ALA A 67 3.34 13.48 -4.81
N LEU A 68 2.68 12.34 -4.98
CA LEU A 68 1.86 11.73 -3.93
C LEU A 68 2.71 11.23 -2.75
N GLN A 69 3.87 10.64 -3.01
CA GLN A 69 4.80 10.24 -1.95
C GLN A 69 5.37 11.45 -1.19
N ARG A 70 5.66 12.56 -1.87
CA ARG A 70 6.03 13.82 -1.19
C ARG A 70 4.89 14.32 -0.30
N TYR A 71 3.68 14.39 -0.86
CA TYR A 71 2.50 14.79 -0.09
C TYR A 71 2.32 13.95 1.18
N ALA A 72 2.41 12.62 1.09
CA ALA A 72 2.29 11.76 2.27
C ALA A 72 3.37 12.03 3.33
N ARG A 73 4.61 12.31 2.90
CA ARG A 73 5.70 12.70 3.79
C ARG A 73 5.48 14.06 4.44
N ASP A 74 4.95 15.03 3.70
CA ASP A 74 4.62 16.36 4.22
C ASP A 74 3.50 16.30 5.27
N GLN A 75 2.65 15.26 5.22
CA GLN A 75 1.67 14.94 6.28
C GLN A 75 2.29 14.21 7.49
N GLY A 76 3.62 14.07 7.56
CA GLY A 76 4.34 13.45 8.66
C GLY A 76 4.50 11.93 8.57
N ASN A 77 4.16 11.31 7.44
CA ASN A 77 4.33 9.87 7.27
C ASN A 77 5.77 9.53 6.85
N SER A 78 6.37 8.54 7.51
CA SER A 78 7.66 7.98 7.06
C SER A 78 7.47 7.15 5.79
N ASP A 79 8.53 7.01 4.97
CA ASP A 79 8.48 6.16 3.76
C ASP A 79 8.06 4.71 4.11
N ALA A 80 8.58 4.14 5.20
CA ALA A 80 8.19 2.81 5.67
C ALA A 80 6.70 2.71 6.06
N ALA A 81 6.13 3.78 6.62
CA ALA A 81 4.69 3.82 6.92
C ALA A 81 3.86 3.92 5.64
N VAL A 82 4.32 4.69 4.64
CA VAL A 82 3.69 4.77 3.32
C VAL A 82 3.71 3.39 2.64
N ASP A 83 4.86 2.71 2.64
CA ASP A 83 5.00 1.38 2.04
C ASP A 83 4.10 0.36 2.75
N ALA A 84 4.12 0.32 4.09
CA ALA A 84 3.25 -0.55 4.87
C ALA A 84 1.74 -0.25 4.66
N TYR A 85 1.39 1.00 4.39
CA TYR A 85 0.04 1.40 4.04
C TYR A 85 -0.36 0.90 2.64
N LEU A 86 0.50 1.10 1.66
CA LEU A 86 0.28 0.64 0.29
C LEU A 86 0.26 -0.88 0.20
N ASP A 87 0.98 -1.58 1.08
CA ASP A 87 1.04 -3.04 1.12
C ASP A 87 -0.10 -3.71 1.89
N ASN A 88 -0.87 -2.96 2.66
CA ASN A 88 -1.99 -3.48 3.43
C ASN A 88 -3.11 -4.00 2.53
N ASP A 89 -3.45 -5.28 2.67
CA ASP A 89 -4.47 -5.95 1.86
C ASP A 89 -5.89 -5.37 2.03
N ALA A 90 -6.23 -4.90 3.24
CA ALA A 90 -7.53 -4.26 3.47
C ALA A 90 -7.62 -2.91 2.73
N VAL A 91 -6.53 -2.13 2.74
CA VAL A 91 -6.41 -0.88 1.96
C VAL A 91 -6.51 -1.18 0.47
N LYS A 92 -5.72 -2.14 -0.04
CA LYS A 92 -5.76 -2.57 -1.45
C LYS A 92 -7.17 -2.99 -1.85
N LYS A 93 -7.82 -3.84 -1.06
CA LYS A 93 -9.19 -4.33 -1.32
C LYS A 93 -10.20 -3.19 -1.37
N ARG A 94 -10.11 -2.22 -0.45
CA ARG A 94 -10.98 -1.03 -0.44
C ARG A 94 -10.76 -0.19 -1.70
N VAL A 95 -9.51 0.18 -2.00
CA VAL A 95 -9.16 0.98 -3.18
C VAL A 95 -9.62 0.30 -4.46
N TYR A 96 -9.41 -1.01 -4.59
CA TYR A 96 -9.82 -1.78 -5.75
C TYR A 96 -11.34 -1.84 -5.87
N GLY A 97 -12.05 -2.10 -4.77
CA GLY A 97 -13.53 -2.11 -4.78
C GLY A 97 -14.14 -0.77 -5.22
N ILE A 98 -13.57 0.35 -4.77
CA ILE A 98 -14.01 1.69 -5.19
C ILE A 98 -13.72 1.89 -6.69
N ALA A 99 -12.52 1.54 -7.15
CA ALA A 99 -12.14 1.68 -8.56
C ALA A 99 -13.03 0.85 -9.50
N GLU A 100 -13.29 -0.42 -9.17
CA GLU A 100 -14.16 -1.28 -9.98
C GLU A 100 -15.61 -0.78 -9.97
N THR A 101 -16.10 -0.29 -8.83
CA THR A 101 -17.44 0.31 -8.73
C THR A 101 -17.55 1.55 -9.63
N TYR A 102 -16.55 2.43 -9.58
CA TYR A 102 -16.49 3.61 -10.43
C TYR A 102 -16.52 3.23 -11.91
N LEU A 103 -15.67 2.29 -12.33
CA LEU A 103 -15.64 1.82 -13.72
C LEU A 103 -16.96 1.23 -14.19
N ALA A 104 -17.59 0.38 -13.36
CA ALA A 104 -18.90 -0.20 -13.66
C ALA A 104 -19.99 0.88 -13.81
N GLN A 105 -19.96 1.92 -12.96
CA GLN A 105 -20.87 3.07 -13.07
C GLN A 105 -20.65 3.89 -14.34
N GLN A 106 -19.41 3.94 -14.85
CA GLN A 106 -19.10 4.56 -16.14
C GLN A 106 -19.40 3.63 -17.34
N GLY A 107 -19.96 2.44 -17.10
CA GLY A 107 -20.30 1.47 -18.14
C GLY A 107 -19.12 0.63 -18.64
N ALA A 108 -17.92 0.79 -18.08
CA ALA A 108 -16.76 0.00 -18.47
C ALA A 108 -16.88 -1.45 -17.98
N LYS A 109 -16.57 -2.40 -18.86
CA LYS A 109 -16.56 -3.84 -18.57
C LYS A 109 -15.19 -4.43 -18.85
N ALA A 110 -14.84 -5.47 -18.11
CA ALA A 110 -13.65 -6.26 -18.40
C ALA A 110 -13.74 -6.87 -19.80
N GLY A 111 -12.67 -6.77 -20.60
CA GLY A 111 -12.61 -7.34 -21.95
C GLY A 111 -13.43 -6.59 -23.02
N ASP A 112 -13.94 -5.41 -22.72
CA ASP A 112 -14.75 -4.57 -23.64
C ASP A 112 -13.90 -3.43 -24.23
N ALA A 113 -12.70 -3.80 -24.71
CA ALA A 113 -11.67 -2.88 -25.19
C ALA A 113 -11.58 -2.80 -26.72
#